data_AF-A0A942RNA3-F1
#
_entry.id   AF-A0A942RNA3-F1
#
_cell.length_a   1.000
_cell.length_b   1.000
_cell.length_c   1.000
_cell.angle_alpha   90.00
_cell.angle_beta   90.00
_cell.angle_gamma   90.00
#
_symmetry.space_group_name_H-M   'P 1'
#
loop_
_entity.id
_entity.type
_entity.pdbx_description
1 polymer ?
#
loop_
_entity_poly.entity_id
_entity_poly.type
_entity_poly.pdbx_seq_one_letter_code
_entity_poly.pdbx_strand_id
1 'polypeptide(L)' 'MMTVTIPKKEYEVLVEAKLRYEYLRQIMEGDIFSPPPTKYVDEIVSALSKTKKYNKKFLNSLKKGLSRSSYFAE' A
#
# COMPACT_ATOMS: atom_id res chain seq x y z
N MET A 1 -21.54 35.14 17.17
CA MET A 1 -21.76 33.68 17.25
C MET A 1 -23.21 33.42 16.89
N MET A 2 -23.46 32.61 15.87
CA MET A 2 -24.82 32.26 15.46
C MET A 2 -25.17 30.92 16.11
N THR A 3 -26.16 30.91 16.99
CA THR A 3 -26.61 29.69 17.67
C THR A 3 -27.55 28.95 16.74
N VAL A 4 -27.13 27.79 16.26
CA VAL A 4 -27.97 26.91 15.43
C VAL A 4 -28.51 25.80 16.33
N THR A 5 -29.84 25.72 16.42
CA THR A 5 -30.52 24.69 17.21
C THR A 5 -30.99 23.59 16.28
N ILE A 6 -30.56 22.36 16.54
CA ILE A 6 -30.97 21.17 15.77
C ILE A 6 -31.53 20.08 16.69
N PRO A 7 -32.42 19.22 16.19
CA PRO A 7 -32.84 18.02 16.89
C PRO A 7 -31.66 17.11 17.23
N LYS A 8 -31.68 16.50 18.42
CA LYS A 8 -30.62 15.60 18.89
C LYS A 8 -30.31 14.47 17.90
N LYS A 9 -31.35 13.88 17.29
CA LYS A 9 -31.20 12.81 16.30
C LYS A 9 -30.42 13.27 15.07
N GLU A 10 -30.65 14.49 14.62
CA GLU A 10 -29.93 15.07 13.48
C GLU A 10 -28.47 15.34 13.83
N TYR A 11 -28.21 15.83 15.05
CA TYR A 11 -26.86 15.98 15.57
C TYR A 11 -26.09 14.65 15.59
N GLU A 12 -26.70 13.58 16.11
CA GLU A 12 -26.07 12.25 16.18
C GLU A 12 -25.68 11.72 14.80
N VAL A 13 -26.57 11.86 13.80
CA VAL A 13 -26.30 11.47 12.40
C VAL A 13 -25.13 12.27 11.81
N LEU A 14 -25.09 13.58 12.05
CA LEU A 14 -24.02 14.45 11.55
C LEU A 14 -22.67 14.11 12.19
N VAL A 15 -22.66 13.81 13.49
CA VAL A 15 -21.45 13.38 14.20
C VAL A 15 -20.94 12.05 13.65
N GLU A 16 -21.82 11.07 13.46
CA GLU A 16 -21.44 9.78 12.90
C GLU A 16 -20.89 9.91 11.47
N ALA A 17 -21.54 10.71 10.62
CA ALA A 17 -21.09 10.97 9.26
C ALA A 17 -19.69 11.63 9.25
N LYS A 18 -19.46 12.61 10.13
CA LYS A 18 -18.16 13.26 10.29
C LYS A 18 -17.08 12.26 10.72
N LEU A 19 -17.36 11.41 11.71
CA LEU A 19 -16.39 10.43 12.20
C LEU A 19 -15.99 9.43 11.11
N ARG A 20 -16.97 8.92 10.34
CA ARG A 20 -16.70 8.03 9.21
C ARG A 20 -15.88 8.71 8.12
N TYR A 21 -16.18 9.97 7.82
CA TYR A 21 -15.42 10.77 6.86
C TYR A 21 -13.96 10.96 7.31
N GLU A 22 -13.73 11.39 8.55
CA GLU A 22 -12.37 11.59 9.09
C GLU A 22 -11.58 10.28 9.11
N TYR A 23 -12.21 9.16 9.44
CA TYR A 23 -11.58 7.83 9.39
C TYR A 23 -11.11 7.48 7.98
N LEU A 24 -11.98 7.63 6.98
CA LEU A 24 -11.61 7.38 5.57
C LEU A 24 -10.56 8.36 5.09
N ARG A 25 -10.66 9.63 5.47
CA ARG A 25 -9.68 10.66 5.14
C ARG A 25 -8.30 10.31 5.67
N GLN A 26 -8.17 9.88 6.93
CA GLN A 26 -6.89 9.48 7.51
C GLN A 26 -6.28 8.28 6.80
N ILE A 27 -7.11 7.31 6.41
CA ILE A 27 -6.67 6.17 5.60
C ILE A 27 -6.14 6.68 4.24
N MET A 28 -6.91 7.55 3.57
CA MET A 28 -6.57 8.11 2.26
C MET A 28 -5.42 9.13 2.28
N GLU A 29 -5.12 9.76 3.42
CA GLU A 29 -3.93 10.60 3.61
C GLU A 29 -2.63 9.76 3.62
N GLY A 30 -2.74 8.44 3.84
CA GLY A 30 -1.67 7.51 3.53
C GLY A 30 -1.46 7.34 2.02
N ASP A 31 -0.26 6.94 1.61
CA ASP A 31 0.10 6.78 0.20
C ASP A 31 -0.47 5.48 -0.42
N ILE A 32 -1.77 5.24 -0.24
CA ILE A 32 -2.48 4.00 -0.65
C ILE A 32 -2.43 3.78 -2.15
N PHE A 33 -2.37 4.88 -2.91
CA PHE A 33 -2.30 4.87 -4.36
C PHE A 33 -0.88 5.04 -4.90
N SER A 34 0.14 5.15 -4.03
CA SER A 34 1.51 5.05 -4.53
C SER A 34 1.75 3.69 -5.15
N PRO A 35 2.50 3.64 -6.26
CA PRO A 35 3.07 2.38 -6.68
C PRO A 35 3.91 1.83 -5.50
N PRO A 36 3.76 0.55 -5.16
CA PRO A 36 4.54 -0.03 -4.08
C PRO A 36 6.04 0.16 -4.40
N PRO A 37 6.90 0.34 -3.39
CA PRO A 37 8.28 0.72 -3.59
C PRO A 37 8.96 -0.21 -4.60
N THR A 38 9.65 0.38 -5.57
CA THR A 38 10.43 -0.34 -6.57
C THR A 38 11.38 -1.30 -5.86
N LYS A 39 11.32 -2.58 -6.20
CA LYS A 39 12.19 -3.60 -5.62
C LYS A 39 13.38 -3.88 -6.53
N TYR A 40 14.56 -4.04 -5.95
CA TYR A 40 15.77 -4.39 -6.68
C TYR A 40 15.81 -5.89 -6.98
N VAL A 41 15.98 -6.24 -8.25
CA VAL A 41 16.02 -7.63 -8.71
C VAL A 41 17.14 -8.40 -8.01
N ASP A 42 18.30 -7.77 -7.83
CA ASP A 42 19.45 -8.41 -7.20
C ASP A 42 19.23 -8.73 -5.71
N GLU A 43 18.49 -7.88 -4.98
CA GLU A 43 18.12 -8.15 -3.59
C GLU A 43 17.19 -9.36 -3.49
N ILE A 44 16.18 -9.44 -4.38
CA ILE A 44 15.23 -10.55 -4.43
C ILE A 44 15.97 -11.86 -4.71
N VAL A 45 16.84 -11.87 -5.72
CA VAL A 45 17.61 -13.07 -6.11
C VAL A 45 18.58 -13.48 -5.00
N SER A 46 19.24 -12.52 -4.35
CA SER A 46 20.14 -12.77 -3.21
C SER A 46 19.39 -13.38 -2.02
N ALA A 47 18.23 -12.83 -1.66
CA ALA A 47 17.39 -13.36 -0.59
C ALA A 47 16.93 -14.80 -0.89
N LEU A 48 16.47 -15.08 -2.11
CA LEU A 48 16.06 -16.42 -2.53
C LEU A 48 17.23 -17.40 -2.56
N SER A 49 18.41 -16.96 -2.99
CA SER A 49 19.63 -17.78 -2.96
C SER A 49 20.00 -18.21 -1.54
N LYS A 50 19.90 -17.28 -0.58
CA LYS A 50 20.19 -17.56 0.84
C LYS A 50 19.29 -18.64 1.45
N THR A 51 18.07 -18.82 0.93
CA THR A 51 17.17 -19.88 1.41
C THR A 51 17.66 -21.29 1.08
N LYS A 52 18.58 -21.45 0.12
CA LYS A 52 19.06 -22.75 -0.42
C LYS A 52 17.96 -23.68 -0.95
N LYS A 53 16.72 -23.19 -1.09
CA LYS A 53 15.57 -23.97 -1.60
C LYS A 53 15.53 -24.02 -3.13
N TYR A 54 16.32 -23.20 -3.81
CA TYR A 54 16.26 -23.01 -5.25
C TYR A 54 17.60 -23.27 -5.91
N ASN A 55 17.57 -23.92 -7.07
CA ASN A 55 18.78 -24.16 -7.86
C ASN A 55 19.20 -22.90 -8.66
N LYS A 56 20.46 -22.86 -9.09
CA LYS A 56 21.04 -21.72 -9.82
C LYS A 56 20.33 -21.44 -11.15
N LYS A 57 19.87 -22.48 -11.85
CA LYS A 57 19.14 -22.34 -13.13
C LYS A 57 17.83 -21.58 -12.93
N PHE A 58 17.08 -21.91 -11.88
CA PHE A 58 15.83 -21.24 -11.51
C PHE A 58 16.08 -19.79 -11.13
N LEU A 59 17.07 -19.51 -10.28
CA LEU A 59 17.40 -18.14 -9.87
C LEU A 59 17.79 -17.26 -11.07
N ASN A 60 18.53 -17.81 -12.03
CA ASN A 60 18.88 -17.10 -13.27
C ASN A 60 17.65 -16.83 -14.16
N SER A 61 16.76 -17.81 -14.30
CA SER A 61 15.51 -17.59 -15.06
C SER A 61 14.61 -16.57 -14.39
N LEU A 62 14.57 -16.56 -13.05
CA LEU A 62 13.81 -15.60 -12.26
C LEU A 62 14.37 -14.18 -12.43
N LYS A 63 15.69 -14.00 -12.31
CA LYS A 63 16.37 -12.71 -12.56
C LYS A 63 15.98 -12.14 -13.91
N LYS A 64 16.07 -12.96 -14.97
CA LYS A 64 15.69 -12.58 -16.34
C LYS A 64 14.20 -12.25 -16.49
N GLY A 65 13.33 -12.92 -15.73
CA GLY A 65 11.90 -12.65 -15.72
C GLY A 65 11.58 -11.30 -15.07
N LEU A 66 12.18 -11.04 -13.90
CA LEU A 66 11.96 -9.81 -13.14
C LEU A 66 12.51 -8.58 -13.87
N SER A 67 13.68 -8.68 -14.52
CA SER A 67 14.29 -7.57 -15.27
C SER A 67 13.49 -7.11 -16.50
N ARG A 68 12.47 -7.87 -16.90
CA ARG A 68 11.57 -7.50 -18.02
C ARG A 68 10.40 -6.63 -17.60
N SER A 69 10.16 -6.47 -16.31
CA SER A 69 9.05 -5.67 -15.78
C SER A 69 9.56 -4.31 -15.33
N SER A 70 8.87 -3.25 -15.76
CA SER A 70 9.15 -1.85 -15.37
C SER A 70 8.94 -1.58 -13.89
N TYR A 71 8.36 -2.53 -13.15
CA TYR A 71 8.13 -2.42 -11.71
C TYR A 71 9.39 -2.72 -10.87
N PHE A 72 10.34 -3.49 -11.40
CA PHE A 72 11.57 -3.87 -10.68
C PHE A 72 12.76 -3.07 -11.19
N ALA A 73 13.59 -2.58 -10.27
CA ALA A 73 14.87 -1.95 -10.61
C ALA A 73 15.96 -3.03 -10.75
N GLU A 74 16.92 -2.80 -11.64
CA GLU A 74 18.10 -3.66 -11.77
C GLU A 74 18.98 -3.61 -10.51
#